data_AF-A0A534N191-F1
#
_entry.id   AF-A0A534N191-F1
#
_cell.length_a   1.000
_cell.length_b   1.000
_cell.length_c   1.000
_cell.angle_alpha   90.00
_cell.angle_beta   90.00
_cell.angle_gamma   90.00
#
_symmetry.space_group_name_H-M   'P 1'
#
loop_
_entity.id
_entity.type
_entity.pdbx_description
1 polymer ?
#
loop_
_entity_poly.entity_id
_entity_poly.type
_entity_poly.pdbx_seq_one_letter_code
_entity_poly.pdbx_strand_id
1 'polypeptide(L)'
;MTAGKDLPPREIVAELDRYIVGQAAAKRAVAIALRNRWRRFRLTPEMRDEVMPKNIILVGPTGVGKTEIARRLARLAGAPFVKVEASKFTEVGYVGKDVDSMIRDLMEAGVALVREERQKEVQPRADELAEERLLDLLLPGSRDSTREKLRGILRAGGLDDRTVEVDVQERAAPTMQIFGSQGMEEMGLNLQEVLGNLPFGKKSKKRKLSVPEARRVLAQDEVEKLVDKDSVARDALERV
;
A
#
# COMPACT_ATOMS: atom_id res chain seq x y z
N MET A 1 0.14 -10.33 14.01
CA MET A 1 1.32 -9.43 14.14
C MET A 1 2.57 -10.13 13.63
N THR A 2 3.08 -9.77 12.45
CA THR A 2 4.37 -10.26 11.99
C THR A 2 5.43 -9.74 12.94
N ALA A 3 5.87 -10.60 13.87
CA ALA A 3 7.21 -10.48 14.41
C ALA A 3 8.12 -10.32 13.19
N GLY A 4 8.70 -9.13 13.01
CA GLY A 4 9.84 -8.99 12.12
C GLY A 4 10.74 -10.20 12.38
N LYS A 5 11.15 -10.89 11.30
CA LYS A 5 11.85 -12.18 11.39
C LYS A 5 12.78 -12.17 12.60
N ASP A 6 12.76 -13.24 13.40
CA ASP A 6 13.60 -13.38 14.60
C ASP A 6 15.09 -13.42 14.19
N LEU A 7 15.59 -12.27 13.75
CA LEU A 7 16.92 -12.13 13.19
C LEU A 7 17.84 -11.81 14.36
N PRO A 8 18.89 -12.62 14.58
CA PRO A 8 19.94 -12.24 15.51
C PRO A 8 20.60 -10.94 15.02
N PRO A 9 21.15 -10.12 15.93
CA PRO A 9 21.80 -8.86 15.56
C PRO A 9 22.86 -8.99 14.47
N ARG A 10 23.57 -10.14 14.41
CA ARG A 10 24.57 -10.42 13.37
C ARG A 10 23.95 -10.52 11.97
N GLU A 11 22.79 -11.15 11.84
CA GLU A 11 22.08 -11.25 10.56
C GLU A 11 21.49 -9.90 10.13
N ILE A 12 21.00 -9.10 11.08
CA ILE A 12 20.56 -7.73 10.79
C ILE A 12 21.72 -6.90 10.24
N VAL A 13 22.90 -6.98 10.86
CA VAL A 13 24.10 -6.28 10.36
C VAL A 13 24.50 -6.78 8.98
N ALA A 14 24.51 -8.10 8.76
CA ALA A 14 24.85 -8.68 7.46
C ALA A 14 23.87 -8.25 6.34
N GLU A 15 22.57 -8.15 6.63
CA GLU A 15 21.61 -7.65 5.65
C GLU A 15 21.78 -6.15 5.39
N LEU A 16 22.13 -5.35 6.42
CA LEU A 16 22.48 -3.95 6.25
C LEU A 16 23.79 -3.75 5.46
N ASP A 17 24.75 -4.67 5.57
CA ASP A 17 26.03 -4.64 4.84
C ASP A 17 25.84 -4.75 3.32
N ARG A 18 24.74 -5.34 2.85
CA ARG A 18 24.42 -5.44 1.41
C ARG A 18 24.10 -4.11 0.75
N TYR A 19 23.73 -3.09 1.54
CA TYR A 19 23.27 -1.79 1.04
C TYR A 19 24.07 -0.61 1.56
N ILE A 20 24.63 -0.71 2.77
CA ILE A 20 25.38 0.37 3.41
C ILE A 20 26.83 -0.07 3.52
N VAL A 21 27.78 0.73 3.02
CA VAL A 21 29.21 0.43 3.16
C VAL A 21 29.73 1.04 4.47
N GLY A 22 30.53 0.28 5.23
CA GLY A 22 31.11 0.76 6.50
C GLY A 22 30.09 0.95 7.63
N GLN A 23 30.26 2.00 8.45
CA GLN A 23 29.33 2.37 9.54
C GLN A 23 29.00 1.25 10.55
N ALA A 24 29.98 0.39 10.87
CA ALA A 24 29.76 -0.81 11.67
C ALA A 24 29.18 -0.52 13.07
N ALA A 25 29.58 0.58 13.72
CA ALA A 25 29.02 0.98 15.01
C ALA A 25 27.52 1.32 14.93
N ALA A 26 27.11 2.09 13.92
CA ALA A 26 25.71 2.44 13.70
C ALA A 26 24.87 1.20 13.37
N LYS A 27 25.35 0.32 12.49
CA LYS A 27 24.68 -0.95 12.15
C LYS A 27 24.46 -1.84 13.38
N ARG A 28 25.49 -1.99 14.23
CA ARG A 28 25.38 -2.75 15.48
C ARG A 28 24.37 -2.12 16.44
N ALA A 29 24.40 -0.80 16.60
CA ALA A 29 23.46 -0.09 17.48
C ALA A 29 22.01 -0.29 17.04
N VAL A 30 21.72 -0.12 15.74
CA VAL A 30 20.36 -0.32 15.22
C VAL A 30 19.90 -1.79 15.26
N ALA A 31 20.81 -2.73 15.04
CA ALA A 31 20.52 -4.16 15.14
C ALA A 31 20.15 -4.56 16.58
N ILE A 32 20.86 -4.03 17.58
CA ILE A 32 20.56 -4.25 19.00
C ILE A 32 19.20 -3.62 19.35
N ALA A 33 18.93 -2.41 18.88
CA ALA A 33 17.65 -1.74 19.13
C ALA A 33 16.47 -2.54 18.58
N LEU A 34 16.56 -3.01 17.33
CA LEU A 34 15.54 -3.85 16.71
C LEU A 34 15.37 -5.18 17.46
N ARG A 35 16.48 -5.82 17.86
CA ARG A 35 16.44 -7.06 18.66
C ARG A 35 15.79 -6.86 20.02
N ASN A 36 16.06 -5.73 20.67
CA ASN A 36 15.46 -5.41 21.96
C ASN A 36 13.94 -5.20 21.83
N ARG A 37 13.46 -4.62 20.73
CA ARG A 37 12.02 -4.52 20.45
C ARG A 37 11.39 -5.91 20.36
N TRP A 38 12.01 -6.85 19.65
CA TRP A 38 11.56 -8.25 19.62
C TRP A 38 11.57 -8.92 20.99
N ARG A 39 12.63 -8.71 21.79
CA ARG A 39 12.72 -9.26 23.15
C ARG A 39 11.61 -8.72 24.06
N ARG A 40 11.30 -7.43 23.95
CA ARG A 40 10.23 -6.78 24.72
C ARG A 40 8.87 -7.43 24.46
N PHE A 41 8.58 -7.85 23.22
CA PHE A 41 7.34 -8.57 22.90
C PHE A 41 7.21 -9.93 23.59
N ARG A 42 8.33 -10.54 24.01
CA ARG A 42 8.33 -11.82 24.73
C ARG A 42 8.27 -11.66 26.25
N LEU A 43 8.30 -10.44 26.77
CA LEU A 43 8.09 -10.18 28.18
C LEU A 43 6.62 -10.37 28.55
N THR A 44 6.36 -10.62 29.84
CA THR A 44 5.02 -10.57 30.41
C THR A 44 4.41 -9.18 30.21
N PRO A 45 3.08 -9.04 30.17
CA PRO A 45 2.42 -7.74 30.01
C PRO A 45 2.91 -6.70 31.02
N GLU A 46 3.01 -7.09 32.29
CA GLU A 46 3.49 -6.25 33.39
C GLU A 46 4.90 -5.70 33.13
N MET A 47 5.85 -6.57 32.75
CA MET A 47 7.23 -6.16 32.46
C MET A 47 7.36 -5.40 31.14
N ARG A 48 6.46 -5.62 30.18
CA ARG A 48 6.50 -4.97 28.86
C ARG A 48 6.27 -3.46 28.97
N ASP A 49 5.41 -3.06 29.90
CA ASP A 49 5.04 -1.66 30.12
C ASP A 49 6.17 -0.89 30.83
N GLU A 50 6.95 -1.56 31.68
CA GLU A 50 8.13 -0.98 32.33
C GLU A 50 9.32 -0.78 31.38
N VAL A 51 9.42 -1.58 30.31
CA VAL A 51 10.56 -1.50 29.38
C VAL A 51 10.27 -0.52 28.25
N MET A 52 10.82 0.70 28.36
CA MET A 52 10.72 1.70 27.28
C MET A 52 11.53 1.32 26.03
N PRO A 53 11.04 1.64 24.82
CA PRO A 53 11.83 1.53 23.59
C PRO A 53 13.12 2.36 23.68
N LYS A 54 14.23 1.79 23.19
CA LYS A 54 15.51 2.50 23.09
C LYS A 54 15.57 3.31 21.79
N ASN A 55 15.30 4.60 21.89
CA ASN A 55 15.47 5.55 20.78
C ASN A 55 16.95 5.67 20.39
N ILE A 56 17.20 5.97 19.11
CA ILE A 56 18.56 6.00 18.53
C ILE A 56 18.84 7.41 18.01
N ILE A 57 19.99 7.96 18.40
CA ILE A 57 20.52 9.20 17.84
C ILE A 57 21.72 8.84 16.98
N LEU A 58 21.64 9.13 15.67
CA LEU A 58 22.74 8.94 14.73
C LEU A 58 23.46 10.27 14.51
N VAL A 59 24.73 10.34 14.93
CA VAL A 59 25.56 11.55 14.81
C VAL A 59 26.62 11.34 13.72
N GLY A 60 26.80 12.34 12.86
CA GLY A 60 27.82 12.32 11.80
C GLY A 60 27.53 13.33 10.68
N PRO A 61 28.44 13.50 9.70
CA PRO A 61 28.24 14.43 8.58
C PRO A 61 27.11 13.98 7.65
N THR A 62 26.62 14.86 6.79
CA THR A 62 25.63 14.53 5.75
C THR A 62 26.21 13.51 4.76
N GLY A 63 25.36 12.75 4.07
CA GLY A 63 25.80 11.79 3.04
C GLY A 63 26.38 10.46 3.53
N VAL A 64 26.72 10.29 4.81
CA VAL A 64 27.33 9.03 5.33
C VAL A 64 26.35 7.84 5.49
N GLY A 65 25.10 7.98 5.06
CA GLY A 65 24.11 6.89 5.09
C GLY A 65 23.23 6.80 6.34
N LYS A 66 23.17 7.82 7.21
CA LYS A 66 22.32 7.82 8.41
C LYS A 66 20.84 7.48 8.10
N THR A 67 20.27 8.19 7.14
CA THR A 67 18.88 7.97 6.70
C THR A 67 18.70 6.62 6.02
N GLU A 68 19.71 6.14 5.30
CA GLU A 68 19.65 4.85 4.61
C GLU A 68 19.67 3.67 5.59
N ILE A 69 20.46 3.77 6.67
CA ILE A 69 20.44 2.79 7.77
C ILE A 69 19.02 2.67 8.34
N ALA A 70 18.38 3.80 8.68
CA ALA A 70 17.03 3.80 9.23
C ALA A 70 15.99 3.25 8.25
N ARG A 71 16.05 3.67 6.98
CA ARG A 71 15.15 3.19 5.91
C ARG A 71 15.29 1.68 5.68
N ARG A 72 16.52 1.17 5.61
CA ARG A 72 16.79 -0.26 5.41
C ARG A 72 16.37 -1.09 6.61
N LEU A 73 16.60 -0.60 7.82
CA LEU A 73 16.14 -1.24 9.04
C LEU A 73 14.62 -1.38 9.06
N ALA A 74 13.88 -0.33 8.70
CA ALA A 74 12.42 -0.38 8.66
C ALA A 74 11.91 -1.38 7.62
N ARG A 75 12.50 -1.40 6.42
CA ARG A 75 12.17 -2.40 5.38
C ARG A 75 12.45 -3.82 5.83
N LEU A 76 13.59 -4.05 6.48
CA LEU A 76 13.96 -5.37 7.01
C LEU A 76 12.98 -5.83 8.11
N ALA A 77 12.53 -4.90 8.94
CA ALA A 77 11.57 -5.17 10.00
C ALA A 77 10.12 -5.28 9.50
N GLY A 78 9.83 -4.95 8.23
CA GLY A 78 8.45 -4.83 7.74
C GLY A 78 7.67 -3.74 8.49
N ALA A 79 8.33 -2.64 8.85
CA ALA A 79 7.74 -1.58 9.66
C ALA A 79 7.43 -0.33 8.81
N PRO A 80 6.36 0.41 9.13
CA PRO A 80 6.09 1.70 8.50
C PRO A 80 7.22 2.69 8.79
N PHE A 81 7.52 3.57 7.82
CA PHE A 81 8.66 4.49 7.90
C PHE A 81 8.33 5.83 7.28
N VAL A 82 8.59 6.90 8.03
CA VAL A 82 8.44 8.29 7.58
C VAL A 82 9.73 9.06 7.87
N LYS A 83 10.15 9.90 6.92
CA LYS A 83 11.25 10.85 7.11
C LYS A 83 10.65 12.24 7.29
N VAL A 84 10.92 12.86 8.44
CA VAL A 84 10.50 14.23 8.73
C VAL A 84 11.73 15.10 9.01
N GLU A 85 11.65 16.38 8.69
CA GLU A 85 12.69 17.37 8.95
C GLU A 85 12.23 18.27 10.09
N ALA A 86 13.03 18.33 11.16
CA ALA A 86 12.64 19.00 12.40
C ALA A 86 12.38 20.50 12.23
N SER A 87 13.09 21.15 11.29
CA SER A 87 12.94 22.59 11.01
C SER A 87 11.55 22.97 10.50
N LYS A 88 10.79 22.00 9.95
CA LYS A 88 9.40 22.22 9.49
C LYS A 88 8.43 22.56 10.63
N PHE A 89 8.82 22.27 11.88
CA PHE A 89 8.01 22.53 13.08
C PHE A 89 8.49 23.74 13.88
N THR A 90 9.61 24.35 13.47
CA THR A 90 10.18 25.54 14.14
C THR A 90 9.97 26.81 13.33
N GLU A 91 9.52 26.72 12.07
CA GLU A 91 9.37 27.88 11.19
C GLU A 91 8.16 28.74 11.62
N VAL A 92 8.44 30.02 11.90
CA VAL A 92 7.51 30.97 12.52
C VAL A 92 6.36 31.29 11.55
N GLY A 93 5.16 30.80 11.85
CA GLY A 93 3.92 31.10 11.15
C GLY A 93 2.70 30.70 11.98
N TYR A 94 1.65 31.53 11.94
CA TYR A 94 0.47 31.50 12.83
C TYR A 94 -0.42 30.23 12.72
N VAL A 95 -0.07 29.30 11.82
CA VAL A 95 -0.63 27.93 11.75
C VAL A 95 0.50 27.01 11.24
N GLY A 96 1.45 26.68 12.12
CA GLY A 96 2.53 25.73 11.79
C GLY A 96 1.99 24.34 11.41
N LYS A 97 2.79 23.52 10.73
CA LYS A 97 2.47 22.09 10.57
C LYS A 97 2.40 21.47 11.97
N ASP A 98 1.25 20.86 12.26
CA ASP A 98 0.99 20.16 13.51
C ASP A 98 1.95 18.96 13.70
N VAL A 99 2.54 18.81 14.89
CA VAL A 99 3.45 17.71 15.25
C VAL A 99 2.76 16.36 15.08
N ASP A 100 1.44 16.30 15.28
CA ASP A 100 0.64 15.09 15.09
C ASP A 100 0.58 14.66 13.62
N SER A 101 0.94 15.54 12.68
CA SER A 101 1.10 15.15 11.26
C SER A 101 2.12 14.05 11.08
N MET A 102 3.16 13.97 11.93
CA MET A 102 4.14 12.88 11.86
C MET A 102 3.51 11.52 12.13
N ILE A 103 2.55 11.46 13.06
CA ILE A 103 1.84 10.23 13.40
C ILE A 103 0.81 9.89 12.31
N ARG A 104 0.13 10.90 11.75
CA ARG A 104 -0.79 10.71 10.61
C ARG A 104 -0.06 10.15 9.39
N ASP A 105 1.07 10.75 9.01
CA ASP A 105 1.92 10.27 7.91
C ASP A 105 2.39 8.83 8.16
N LEU A 106 2.74 8.49 9.42
CA LEU A 106 3.18 7.15 9.79
C LEU A 106 2.03 6.13 9.71
N MET A 107 0.83 6.54 10.10
CA MET A 107 -0.38 5.72 9.97
C MET A 107 -0.74 5.48 8.51
N GLU A 108 -0.67 6.50 7.65
CA GLU A 108 -0.87 6.35 6.21
C GLU A 108 0.14 5.38 5.59
N ALA A 109 1.42 5.48 5.98
CA ALA A 109 2.45 4.52 5.57
C ALA A 109 2.15 3.10 6.07
N GLY A 110 1.62 2.95 7.29
CA GLY A 110 1.18 1.67 7.86
C GLY A 110 0.03 1.04 7.06
N VAL A 111 -1.00 1.82 6.74
CA VAL A 111 -2.14 1.39 5.91
C VAL A 111 -1.68 0.97 4.53
N ALA A 112 -0.80 1.74 3.89
CA ALA A 112 -0.25 1.40 2.58
C ALA A 112 0.52 0.06 2.62
N LEU A 113 1.35 -0.14 3.63
CA LEU A 113 2.12 -1.37 3.82
C LEU A 113 1.22 -2.59 4.02
N VAL A 114 0.24 -2.51 4.94
CA VAL A 114 -0.71 -3.61 5.20
C VAL A 114 -1.51 -3.91 3.95
N ARG A 115 -2.00 -2.88 3.26
CA ARG A 115 -2.78 -3.05 2.03
C ARG A 115 -1.97 -3.79 0.97
N GLU A 116 -0.70 -3.43 0.76
CA GLU A 116 0.17 -4.11 -0.21
C GLU A 116 0.35 -5.60 0.14
N GLU A 117 0.54 -5.92 1.42
CA GLU A 117 0.66 -7.31 1.87
C GLU A 117 -0.65 -8.10 1.66
N ARG A 118 -1.79 -7.54 2.06
CA ARG A 118 -3.10 -8.16 1.86
C ARG A 118 -3.41 -8.37 0.38
N GLN A 119 -3.06 -7.41 -0.47
CA GLN A 119 -3.22 -7.55 -1.92
C GLN A 119 -2.42 -8.72 -2.48
N LYS A 120 -1.17 -8.90 -2.03
CA LYS A 120 -0.32 -10.04 -2.41
C LYS A 120 -0.89 -11.37 -1.92
N GLU A 121 -1.43 -11.41 -0.69
CA GLU A 121 -2.07 -12.60 -0.13
C GLU A 121 -3.30 -13.04 -0.94
N VAL A 122 -4.14 -12.09 -1.38
CA VAL A 122 -5.38 -12.40 -2.11
C VAL A 122 -5.19 -12.54 -3.62
N GLN A 123 -4.04 -12.15 -4.17
CA GLN A 123 -3.76 -12.15 -5.62
C GLN A 123 -4.08 -13.50 -6.29
N PRO A 124 -3.65 -14.67 -5.76
CA PRO A 124 -3.94 -15.95 -6.43
C PRO A 124 -5.44 -16.23 -6.54
N ARG A 125 -6.19 -15.92 -5.48
CA ARG A 125 -7.65 -16.09 -5.45
C ARG A 125 -8.34 -15.08 -6.37
N ALA A 126 -7.83 -13.85 -6.44
CA ALA A 126 -8.35 -12.83 -7.35
C ALA A 126 -8.13 -13.22 -8.82
N ASP A 127 -6.97 -13.81 -9.14
CA ASP A 127 -6.67 -14.29 -10.50
C ASP A 127 -7.61 -15.42 -10.93
N GLU A 128 -7.95 -16.35 -10.04
CA GLU A 128 -8.94 -17.42 -10.30
C GLU A 128 -10.35 -16.85 -10.54
N LEU A 129 -10.81 -15.93 -9.68
CA LEU A 129 -12.12 -15.30 -9.83
C LEU A 129 -12.20 -14.44 -11.10
N ALA A 130 -11.10 -13.76 -11.46
CA ALA A 130 -11.01 -13.00 -12.69
C ALA A 130 -11.06 -13.92 -13.92
N GLU A 131 -10.43 -15.09 -13.85
CA GLU A 131 -10.50 -16.11 -14.90
C GLU A 131 -11.94 -16.61 -15.10
N GLU A 132 -12.65 -16.93 -14.03
CA GLU A 132 -14.07 -17.33 -14.10
C GLU A 132 -14.95 -16.23 -14.70
N ARG A 133 -14.78 -14.99 -14.24
CA ARG A 133 -15.55 -13.85 -14.75
C ARG A 133 -15.24 -13.55 -16.22
N LEU A 134 -14.00 -13.79 -16.66
CA LEU A 134 -13.60 -13.65 -18.06
C LEU A 134 -14.22 -14.75 -18.94
N LEU A 135 -14.29 -15.99 -18.43
CA LEU A 135 -14.97 -17.10 -19.12
C LEU A 135 -16.48 -16.82 -19.28
N ASP A 136 -17.13 -16.26 -18.26
CA ASP A 136 -18.55 -15.87 -18.32
C ASP A 136 -18.81 -14.82 -19.42
N LEU A 137 -17.91 -13.85 -19.59
CA LEU A 137 -18.00 -12.82 -20.63
C LEU A 137 -17.77 -13.38 -22.04
N LEU A 138 -16.89 -14.39 -22.17
CA LEU A 138 -16.60 -15.02 -23.45
C LEU A 138 -17.70 -15.99 -23.91
N LEU A 139 -18.38 -16.66 -22.96
CA LEU A 139 -19.40 -17.68 -23.25
C LEU A 139 -20.53 -17.67 -22.21
N PRO A 140 -21.52 -16.78 -22.34
CA PRO A 140 -22.71 -16.83 -21.50
C PRO A 140 -23.48 -18.14 -21.74
N GLY A 141 -23.69 -18.93 -20.68
CA GLY A 141 -24.55 -20.13 -20.70
C GLY A 141 -23.90 -21.45 -21.16
N SER A 142 -22.58 -21.54 -21.28
CA SER A 142 -21.89 -22.79 -21.64
C SER A 142 -21.88 -23.81 -20.49
N ARG A 143 -22.06 -25.11 -20.81
CA ARG A 143 -21.99 -26.25 -19.86
C ARG A 143 -20.59 -26.38 -19.21
N ASP A 144 -20.54 -26.90 -17.99
CA ASP A 144 -19.30 -27.04 -17.18
C ASP A 144 -18.16 -27.78 -17.92
N SER A 145 -18.48 -28.82 -18.68
CA SER A 145 -17.48 -29.60 -19.44
C SER A 145 -16.82 -28.83 -20.59
N THR A 146 -17.47 -27.80 -21.13
CA THR A 146 -16.89 -26.89 -22.13
C THR A 146 -16.02 -25.84 -21.46
N ARG A 147 -16.39 -25.42 -20.24
CA ARG A 147 -15.67 -24.41 -19.45
C ARG A 147 -14.28 -24.90 -19.04
N GLU A 148 -14.15 -26.15 -18.58
CA GLU A 148 -12.84 -26.70 -18.17
C GLU A 148 -11.83 -26.78 -19.32
N LYS A 149 -12.27 -27.23 -20.50
CA LYS A 149 -11.42 -27.30 -21.70
C LYS A 149 -10.94 -25.92 -22.13
N LEU A 150 -11.83 -24.92 -22.06
CA LEU A 150 -11.50 -23.54 -22.40
C LEU A 150 -10.64 -22.84 -21.36
N ARG A 151 -10.76 -23.20 -20.07
CA ARG A 151 -9.81 -22.74 -19.05
C ARG A 151 -8.38 -23.15 -19.41
N GLY A 152 -8.20 -24.38 -19.91
CA GLY A 152 -6.92 -24.84 -20.46
C GLY A 152 -6.43 -24.00 -21.64
N ILE A 153 -7.31 -23.70 -22.60
CA ILE A 153 -6.96 -22.90 -23.79
C ILE A 153 -6.65 -21.44 -23.43
N LEU A 154 -7.39 -20.86 -22.48
CA LEU A 154 -7.17 -19.50 -21.97
C LEU A 154 -5.80 -19.39 -21.28
N ARG A 155 -5.44 -20.40 -20.46
CA ARG A 155 -4.10 -20.47 -19.83
C ARG A 155 -2.99 -20.69 -20.83
N ALA A 156 -3.27 -21.37 -21.94
CA ALA A 156 -2.35 -21.57 -23.04
C ALA A 156 -2.24 -20.36 -24.00
N GLY A 157 -2.99 -19.27 -23.77
CA GLY A 157 -2.96 -18.06 -24.61
C GLY A 157 -3.73 -18.19 -25.93
N GLY A 158 -4.50 -19.26 -26.13
CA GLY A 158 -5.21 -19.51 -27.40
C GLY A 158 -6.41 -18.59 -27.66
N LEU A 159 -6.68 -17.63 -26.77
CA LEU A 159 -7.82 -16.69 -26.86
C LEU A 159 -7.36 -15.23 -26.80
N ASP A 160 -6.06 -14.95 -26.86
CA ASP A 160 -5.50 -13.62 -26.64
C ASP A 160 -5.98 -12.58 -27.67
N ASP A 161 -6.28 -13.03 -28.90
CA ASP A 161 -6.78 -12.19 -30.00
C ASP A 161 -8.26 -11.79 -29.84
N ARG A 162 -8.99 -12.39 -28.90
CA ARG A 162 -10.41 -12.07 -28.69
C ARG A 162 -10.54 -10.80 -27.86
N THR A 163 -11.61 -10.06 -28.11
CA THR A 163 -11.97 -8.87 -27.34
C THR A 163 -13.23 -9.12 -26.52
N VAL A 164 -13.25 -8.63 -25.28
CA VAL A 164 -14.40 -8.67 -24.39
C VAL A 164 -14.77 -7.26 -23.93
N GLU A 165 -16.06 -7.06 -23.68
CA GLU A 165 -16.54 -5.84 -23.04
C GLU A 165 -16.45 -5.99 -21.53
N VAL A 166 -15.60 -5.19 -20.90
CA VAL A 166 -15.46 -5.14 -19.44
C VAL A 166 -15.97 -3.80 -18.93
N ASP A 167 -16.78 -3.85 -17.87
CA ASP A 167 -17.16 -2.68 -17.10
C ASP A 167 -15.97 -2.24 -16.24
N VAL A 168 -15.24 -1.24 -16.71
CA VAL A 168 -14.12 -0.67 -15.96
C VAL A 168 -14.63 0.49 -15.13
N GLN A 169 -14.33 0.50 -13.83
CA GLN A 169 -14.58 1.67 -12.99
C GLN A 169 -13.62 2.78 -13.40
N GLU A 170 -14.15 3.92 -13.85
CA GLU A 170 -13.33 5.10 -14.05
C GLU A 170 -12.84 5.57 -12.67
N ARG A 171 -11.55 5.37 -12.39
CA ARG A 171 -10.87 6.25 -11.42
C ARG A 171 -10.93 7.62 -12.05
N ALA A 172 -11.78 8.49 -11.51
CA ALA A 172 -11.87 9.89 -11.94
C ALA A 172 -10.45 10.42 -12.04
N ALA A 173 -9.96 10.62 -13.26
CA ALA A 173 -8.72 11.35 -13.47
C ALA A 173 -8.96 12.73 -12.85
N PRO A 174 -8.04 13.26 -12.02
CA PRO A 174 -8.15 14.63 -11.57
C PRO A 174 -8.21 15.48 -12.83
N THR A 175 -9.36 16.09 -13.07
CA THR A 175 -9.67 16.83 -14.27
C THR A 175 -8.53 17.82 -14.49
N MET A 176 -7.80 17.62 -15.59
CA MET A 176 -6.71 18.49 -15.98
C MET A 176 -7.27 19.91 -16.03
N GLN A 177 -6.65 20.82 -15.26
CA GLN A 177 -6.91 22.26 -15.25
C GLN A 177 -6.63 22.82 -16.66
N ILE A 178 -7.56 22.60 -17.59
CA ILE A 178 -7.61 23.23 -18.91
C ILE A 178 -8.86 24.11 -18.91
N PHE A 179 -8.87 25.10 -18.04
CA PHE A 179 -9.61 26.33 -18.29
C PHE A 179 -8.67 27.46 -17.89
N GLY A 180 -7.96 27.94 -18.91
CA GLY A 180 -7.18 29.17 -18.81
C GLY A 180 -8.07 30.31 -18.34
N SER A 181 -7.49 31.12 -17.45
CA SER A 181 -7.67 32.56 -17.33
C SER A 181 -8.99 33.17 -17.84
N GLN A 182 -9.76 33.69 -16.88
CA GLN A 182 -10.78 34.74 -17.03
C GLN A 182 -12.15 34.31 -17.62
N GLY A 183 -13.18 34.27 -16.76
CA GLY A 183 -14.56 34.49 -17.20
C GLY A 183 -15.60 33.44 -16.80
N MET A 184 -15.92 33.34 -15.51
CA MET A 184 -17.29 33.13 -14.98
C MET A 184 -17.23 32.95 -13.47
N GLU A 185 -16.82 34.02 -12.78
CA GLU A 185 -17.08 34.19 -11.36
C GLU A 185 -18.59 34.49 -11.20
N GLU A 186 -19.21 33.89 -10.18
CA GLU A 186 -20.34 34.46 -9.41
C GLU A 186 -21.81 34.02 -9.61
N MET A 187 -22.24 33.19 -10.57
CA MET A 187 -23.70 32.87 -10.66
C MET A 187 -24.14 31.45 -11.05
N GLY A 188 -23.27 30.44 -10.97
CA GLY A 188 -23.62 29.02 -11.20
C GLY A 188 -23.51 28.10 -9.97
N LEU A 189 -23.03 28.64 -8.85
CA LEU A 189 -22.40 27.86 -7.77
C LEU A 189 -23.37 27.10 -6.83
N ASN A 190 -24.68 27.42 -6.79
CA ASN A 190 -25.61 26.78 -5.83
C ASN A 190 -26.61 25.76 -6.43
N LEU A 191 -26.78 25.69 -7.76
CA LEU A 191 -27.70 24.69 -8.36
C LEU A 191 -27.02 23.33 -8.59
N GLN A 192 -25.68 23.30 -8.61
CA GLN A 192 -24.88 22.09 -8.78
C GLN A 192 -24.67 21.33 -7.45
N GLU A 193 -24.74 22.01 -6.31
CA GLU A 193 -24.68 21.38 -4.97
C GLU A 193 -25.92 20.53 -4.67
N VAL A 194 -27.10 20.92 -5.18
CA VAL A 194 -28.35 20.14 -5.01
C VAL A 194 -28.36 18.86 -5.86
N LEU A 195 -27.62 18.83 -6.97
CA LEU A 195 -27.38 17.62 -7.75
C LEU A 195 -26.25 16.73 -7.18
N GLY A 196 -25.53 17.22 -6.16
CA GLY A 196 -24.42 16.54 -5.50
C GLY A 196 -24.82 15.45 -4.50
N ASN A 197 -26.12 15.24 -4.26
CA ASN A 197 -26.61 14.26 -3.29
C ASN A 197 -27.45 13.11 -3.90
N LEU A 198 -27.39 12.91 -5.23
CA LEU A 198 -27.90 11.67 -5.83
C LEU A 198 -26.84 10.56 -5.77
N PRO A 199 -27.22 9.32 -5.38
CA PRO A 199 -26.33 8.18 -5.29
C PRO A 199 -26.07 7.61 -6.70
N PHE A 200 -25.44 8.39 -7.57
CA PHE A 200 -24.92 7.84 -8.82
C PHE A 200 -23.67 7.03 -8.49
N GLY A 201 -23.91 5.74 -8.30
CA GLY A 201 -22.88 4.71 -8.16
C GLY A 201 -21.77 4.91 -9.19
N LYS A 202 -20.55 4.60 -8.75
CA LYS A 202 -19.30 4.64 -9.54
C LYS A 202 -19.59 4.45 -11.03
N LYS A 203 -19.43 5.51 -11.84
CA LYS A 203 -19.66 5.45 -13.28
C LYS A 203 -18.72 4.38 -13.86
N SER A 204 -19.30 3.25 -14.24
CA SER A 204 -18.61 2.20 -14.97
C SER A 204 -18.82 2.45 -16.45
N LYS A 205 -17.74 2.35 -17.24
CA LYS A 205 -17.81 2.48 -18.68
C LYS A 205 -17.43 1.15 -19.29
N LYS A 206 -18.29 0.62 -20.15
CA LYS A 206 -17.98 -0.55 -20.97
C LYS A 206 -16.84 -0.21 -21.91
N ARG A 207 -15.73 -0.92 -21.76
CA ARG A 207 -14.57 -0.82 -22.66
C ARG A 207 -14.35 -2.18 -23.30
N LYS A 208 -14.16 -2.17 -24.62
CA LYS A 208 -13.64 -3.34 -25.33
C LYS A 208 -12.15 -3.44 -25.06
N LEU A 209 -11.75 -4.54 -24.44
CA LEU A 209 -10.36 -4.85 -24.10
C LEU A 209 -10.00 -6.20 -24.70
N SER A 210 -8.72 -6.41 -24.97
CA SER A 210 -8.21 -7.74 -25.30
C SER A 210 -8.36 -8.68 -24.09
N VAL A 211 -8.48 -10.00 -24.31
CA VAL A 211 -8.50 -11.01 -23.23
C VAL A 211 -7.35 -10.81 -22.20
N PRO A 212 -6.08 -10.60 -22.59
CA PRO A 212 -5.00 -10.39 -21.61
C PRO A 212 -5.15 -9.10 -20.80
N GLU A 213 -5.63 -8.01 -21.40
CA GLU A 213 -5.89 -6.75 -20.68
C GLU A 213 -7.10 -6.87 -19.77
N ALA A 214 -8.18 -7.49 -20.24
CA ALA A 214 -9.38 -7.77 -19.48
C ALA A 214 -9.06 -8.61 -18.24
N ARG A 215 -8.22 -9.65 -18.38
CA ARG A 215 -7.76 -10.48 -17.25
C ARG A 215 -7.08 -9.64 -16.18
N ARG A 216 -6.19 -8.72 -16.56
CA ARG A 216 -5.47 -7.85 -15.61
C ARG A 216 -6.42 -6.90 -14.89
N VAL A 217 -7.35 -6.28 -15.61
CA VAL A 217 -8.33 -5.35 -15.04
C VAL A 217 -9.27 -6.08 -14.09
N LEU A 218 -9.81 -7.23 -14.50
CA LEU A 218 -10.68 -8.05 -13.67
C LEU A 218 -9.95 -8.55 -12.42
N ALA A 219 -8.68 -8.97 -12.53
CA ALA A 219 -7.88 -9.37 -11.37
C ALA A 219 -7.71 -8.22 -10.38
N GLN A 220 -7.42 -7.00 -10.85
CA GLN A 220 -7.33 -5.84 -9.97
C GLN A 220 -8.65 -5.51 -9.28
N ASP A 221 -9.77 -5.60 -10.01
CA ASP A 221 -11.10 -5.39 -9.44
C ASP A 221 -11.43 -6.44 -8.36
N GLU A 222 -11.11 -7.72 -8.60
CA GLU A 222 -11.34 -8.77 -7.61
C GLU A 222 -10.41 -8.62 -6.40
N VAL A 223 -9.16 -8.19 -6.58
CA VAL A 223 -8.26 -7.84 -5.45
C VAL A 223 -8.88 -6.72 -4.61
N GLU A 224 -9.39 -5.64 -5.23
CA GLU A 224 -10.00 -4.53 -4.49
C GLU A 224 -11.26 -4.94 -3.71
N LYS A 225 -12.02 -5.93 -4.20
CA LYS A 225 -13.19 -6.47 -3.50
C LYS A 225 -12.83 -7.40 -2.34
N LEU A 226 -11.75 -8.18 -2.49
CA LEU A 226 -11.33 -9.16 -1.48
C LEU A 226 -10.61 -8.51 -0.28
N VAL A 227 -10.05 -7.31 -0.44
CA VAL A 227 -9.36 -6.60 0.64
C VAL A 227 -10.38 -5.89 1.54
N ASP A 228 -10.56 -6.41 2.76
CA ASP A 228 -11.37 -5.78 3.81
C ASP A 228 -10.65 -4.55 4.40
N LYS A 229 -11.23 -3.37 4.19
CA LYS A 229 -10.69 -2.08 4.65
C LYS A 229 -10.64 -1.96 6.18
N ASP A 230 -11.60 -2.54 6.89
CA ASP A 230 -11.66 -2.44 8.35
C ASP A 230 -10.60 -3.35 9.00
N SER A 231 -10.33 -4.51 8.38
CA SER A 231 -9.19 -5.35 8.76
C SER A 231 -7.86 -4.63 8.54
N VAL A 232 -7.70 -3.96 7.39
CA VAL A 232 -6.47 -3.23 7.05
C VAL A 232 -6.22 -2.09 8.03
N ALA A 233 -7.26 -1.35 8.40
CA ALA A 233 -7.14 -0.25 9.37
C ALA A 233 -6.71 -0.76 10.76
N ARG A 234 -7.30 -1.85 11.25
CA ARG A 234 -6.93 -2.46 12.53
C ARG A 234 -5.50 -2.99 12.54
N ASP A 235 -5.14 -3.75 11.50
CA ASP A 235 -3.78 -4.28 11.35
C ASP A 235 -2.73 -3.17 11.22
N ALA A 236 -3.08 -2.05 10.58
CA ALA A 236 -2.20 -0.89 10.48
C ALA A 236 -1.98 -0.20 11.84
N LEU A 237 -3.04 -0.08 12.65
CA LEU A 237 -2.94 0.47 14.01
C LEU A 237 -1.99 -0.38 14.89
N GLU A 238 -1.99 -1.71 14.74
CA GLU A 238 -1.07 -2.57 15.49
C GLU A 238 0.41 -2.42 15.08
N ARG A 239 0.69 -1.84 13.90
CA ARG A 239 2.04 -1.72 13.34
C ARG A 239 2.72 -0.39 13.62
N VAL A 240 1.94 0.64 13.96
CA VAL A 240 2.40 1.98 14.33
C VAL A 240 2.70 2.02 15.82
#